data_AF-A0A7G5EGT5-F1
#
_entry.id   AF-A0A7G5EGT5-F1
#
_cell.length_a   1.000
_cell.length_b   1.000
_cell.length_c   1.000
_cell.angle_alpha   90.00
_cell.angle_beta   90.00
_cell.angle_gamma   90.00
#
_symmetry.space_group_name_H-M   'P 1'
#
loop_
_entity.id
_entity.type
_entity.pdbx_description
1 polymer ?
#
loop_
_entity_poly.entity_id
_entity_poly.type
_entity_poly.pdbx_seq_one_letter_code
_entity_poly.pdbx_strand_id
1 'polypeptide(L)'
;MSTQVRSSQATPNSSAVKGSGTAECAVAESAQKAWERAFTVLSPVIGYQGVAGLYRRALSLSRREHLSLVPLYEATRLGGIDLTKLQAMLLALDSVEAAAVQASLGRHFVELLSQLIGARLAEHLLHPTDELIHPLNFNGSAAKDPSS
;
A
#
# COMPACT_ATOMS: atom_id res chain seq x y z
N MET A 1 -52.13 -6.29 -43.73
CA MET A 1 -51.77 -5.20 -42.79
C MET A 1 -50.25 -5.13 -42.75
N SER A 2 -49.72 -4.13 -43.45
CA SER A 2 -48.31 -3.77 -43.54
C SER A 2 -47.87 -3.06 -42.27
N THR A 3 -46.63 -3.29 -41.80
CA THR A 3 -45.53 -2.30 -41.73
C THR A 3 -44.34 -2.89 -40.97
N GLN A 4 -43.22 -3.01 -41.69
CA GLN A 4 -41.86 -3.00 -41.13
C GLN A 4 -41.30 -1.56 -41.22
N VAL A 5 -40.12 -1.33 -40.60
CA VAL A 5 -39.20 -0.18 -40.71
C VAL A 5 -39.55 0.94 -39.71
N ARG A 6 -38.67 1.44 -38.82
CA ARG A 6 -37.23 1.73 -38.94
C ARG A 6 -36.60 2.01 -37.56
N SER A 7 -35.34 1.61 -37.43
CA SER A 7 -34.21 2.26 -36.75
C SER A 7 -34.44 3.21 -35.56
N SER A 8 -33.79 2.89 -34.44
CA SER A 8 -33.03 3.89 -33.68
C SER A 8 -31.71 3.25 -33.24
N GLN A 9 -30.68 3.57 -34.01
CA GLN A 9 -29.28 3.32 -33.66
C GLN A 9 -28.84 4.27 -32.55
N ALA A 10 -27.84 3.78 -31.81
CA ALA A 10 -26.70 4.53 -31.30
C ALA A 10 -26.94 5.62 -30.25
N THR A 11 -26.70 5.23 -29.00
CA THR A 11 -25.60 5.82 -28.23
C THR A 11 -24.88 4.74 -27.42
N PRO A 12 -23.73 4.20 -27.86
CA PRO A 12 -22.71 3.76 -26.93
C PRO A 12 -21.83 4.99 -26.66
N ASN A 13 -22.07 5.68 -25.54
CA ASN A 13 -21.18 6.75 -25.08
C ASN A 13 -20.90 6.45 -23.60
N SER A 14 -19.80 5.75 -23.32
CA SER A 14 -18.44 6.28 -23.12
C SER A 14 -18.18 6.62 -21.65
N SER A 15 -16.99 6.16 -21.23
CA SER A 15 -16.22 6.55 -20.05
C SER A 15 -16.42 5.63 -18.84
N ALA A 16 -15.47 4.82 -18.41
CA ALA A 16 -14.08 4.69 -18.84
C ALA A 16 -13.63 3.25 -18.59
N VAL A 17 -13.00 2.64 -19.60
CA VAL A 17 -11.95 1.67 -19.32
C VAL A 17 -10.84 2.48 -18.64
N LYS A 18 -10.84 2.53 -17.31
CA LYS A 18 -9.74 3.16 -16.59
C LYS A 18 -8.52 2.29 -16.85
N GLY A 19 -7.52 2.86 -17.51
CA GLY A 19 -6.15 2.36 -17.45
C GLY A 19 -5.59 2.54 -16.03
N SER A 20 -6.18 1.88 -15.02
CA SER A 20 -5.74 1.92 -13.62
C SER A 20 -5.18 0.61 -13.10
N GLY A 21 -5.29 -0.50 -13.84
CA GLY A 21 -4.77 -1.80 -13.40
C GLY A 21 -3.25 -1.81 -13.15
N THR A 22 -2.48 -0.99 -13.87
CA THR A 22 -1.03 -0.85 -13.63
C THR A 22 -0.71 -0.06 -12.37
N ALA A 23 -1.46 1.01 -12.07
CA ALA A 23 -1.23 1.82 -10.87
C ALA A 23 -1.71 1.13 -9.59
N GLU A 24 -2.83 0.41 -9.67
CA GLU A 24 -3.38 -0.41 -8.57
C GLU A 24 -2.40 -1.54 -8.20
N CYS A 25 -1.86 -2.24 -9.20
CA CYS A 25 -0.83 -3.26 -8.97
C CYS A 25 0.47 -2.65 -8.41
N ALA A 26 0.86 -1.48 -8.91
CA ALA A 26 2.09 -0.81 -8.50
C ALA A 26 2.12 -0.43 -7.02
N VAL A 27 1.01 0.11 -6.48
CA VAL A 27 0.92 0.46 -5.05
C VAL A 27 0.99 -0.79 -4.16
N ALA A 28 0.24 -1.84 -4.53
CA ALA A 28 0.20 -3.07 -3.73
C ALA A 28 1.55 -3.80 -3.70
N GLU A 29 2.23 -3.92 -4.85
CA GLU A 29 3.56 -4.52 -4.93
C GLU A 29 4.63 -3.69 -4.21
N SER A 30 4.61 -2.36 -4.37
CA SER A 30 5.53 -1.46 -3.67
C SER A 30 5.33 -1.58 -2.16
N ALA A 31 4.08 -1.55 -1.69
CA ALA A 31 3.75 -1.71 -0.29
C ALA A 31 4.31 -3.01 0.28
N GLN A 32 4.06 -4.15 -0.37
CA GLN A 32 4.58 -5.44 0.08
C GLN A 32 6.11 -5.42 0.19
N LYS A 33 6.82 -4.98 -0.85
CA LYS A 33 8.29 -4.91 -0.86
C LYS A 33 8.84 -3.97 0.21
N ALA A 34 8.15 -2.86 0.47
CA ALA A 34 8.53 -1.91 1.51
C ALA A 34 8.40 -2.56 2.91
N TRP A 35 7.31 -3.29 3.17
CA TRP A 35 7.12 -4.01 4.43
C TRP A 35 8.12 -5.15 4.59
N GLU A 36 8.40 -5.94 3.56
CA GLU A 36 9.44 -6.98 3.59
C GLU A 36 10.79 -6.38 3.98
N ARG A 37 11.19 -5.28 3.34
CA ARG A 37 12.42 -4.54 3.69
C ARG A 37 12.41 -4.05 5.13
N ALA A 38 11.31 -3.46 5.60
CA ALA A 38 11.19 -3.00 6.99
C ALA A 38 11.38 -4.16 7.98
N PHE A 39 10.75 -5.31 7.72
CA PHE A 39 10.93 -6.51 8.56
C PHE A 39 12.37 -7.01 8.54
N THR A 40 13.02 -7.05 7.38
CA THR A 40 14.43 -7.47 7.26
C THR A 40 15.38 -6.54 8.03
N VAL A 41 15.20 -5.22 7.92
CA VAL A 41 16.09 -4.24 8.55
C VAL A 41 15.86 -4.14 10.06
N LEU A 42 14.61 -4.23 10.52
CA LEU A 42 14.28 -4.01 11.92
C LEU A 42 14.36 -5.29 12.77
N SER A 43 14.21 -6.47 12.17
CA SER A 43 14.27 -7.74 12.93
C SER A 43 15.59 -7.94 13.69
N PRO A 44 16.78 -7.58 13.16
CA PRO A 44 18.03 -7.64 13.92
C PRO A 44 18.10 -6.68 15.11
N VAL A 45 17.34 -5.57 15.09
CA VAL A 45 17.41 -4.51 16.10
C VAL A 45 16.42 -4.76 17.24
N ILE A 46 15.17 -5.08 16.90
CA ILE A 46 14.07 -5.23 17.87
C ILE A 46 13.43 -6.63 17.89
N GLY A 47 13.98 -7.56 17.09
CA GLY A 47 13.43 -8.91 16.94
C GLY A 47 12.21 -8.95 16.03
N TYR A 48 12.00 -10.08 15.35
CA TYR A 48 10.82 -10.29 14.49
C TYR A 48 9.50 -10.08 15.23
N GLN A 49 9.39 -10.56 16.48
CA GLN A 49 8.20 -10.38 17.31
C GLN A 49 7.97 -8.91 17.70
N GLY A 50 9.05 -8.14 17.86
CA GLY A 50 8.98 -6.70 18.09
C GLY A 50 8.40 -5.97 16.87
N VAL A 51 8.92 -6.26 15.68
CA VAL A 51 8.39 -5.70 14.42
C VAL A 51 6.94 -6.11 14.20
N ALA A 52 6.60 -7.38 14.41
CA ALA A 52 5.24 -7.89 14.27
C ALA A 52 4.26 -7.27 15.28
N GLY A 53 4.70 -7.03 16.52
CA GLY A 53 3.92 -6.30 17.52
C GLY A 53 3.65 -4.86 17.10
N LEU A 54 4.69 -4.18 16.61
CA LEU A 54 4.63 -2.81 16.13
C LEU A 54 3.68 -2.67 14.93
N TYR A 55 3.81 -3.56 13.95
CA TYR A 55 2.94 -3.62 12.78
C TYR A 55 1.47 -3.84 13.15
N ARG A 56 1.19 -4.80 14.06
CA ARG A 56 -0.18 -5.00 14.59
C ARG A 56 -0.72 -3.76 15.30
N ARG A 57 0.13 -3.05 16.04
CA ARG A 57 -0.27 -1.81 16.70
C ARG A 57 -0.59 -0.72 15.69
N ALA A 58 0.24 -0.55 14.66
CA ALA A 58 0.01 0.38 13.57
C ALA A 58 -1.30 0.06 12.81
N LEU A 59 -1.58 -1.22 12.52
CA LEU A 59 -2.86 -1.65 11.96
C LEU A 59 -4.05 -1.29 12.86
N SER A 60 -3.91 -1.47 14.18
CA SER A 60 -4.97 -1.15 15.15
C SER A 60 -5.33 0.33 15.19
N LEU A 61 -4.36 1.21 14.93
CA LEU A 61 -4.56 2.66 14.81
C LEU A 61 -5.15 3.01 13.45
N SER A 62 -4.52 2.55 12.37
CA SER A 62 -4.89 2.87 10.99
C SER A 62 -6.31 2.39 10.63
N ARG A 63 -6.78 1.27 11.20
CA ARG A 63 -8.16 0.79 10.98
C ARG A 63 -9.24 1.73 11.50
N ARG A 64 -8.90 2.66 12.40
CA ARG A 64 -9.84 3.68 12.89
C ARG A 64 -10.10 4.77 11.84
N GLU A 65 -9.14 4.95 10.92
CA GLU A 65 -9.21 5.90 9.80
C GLU A 65 -9.71 5.21 8.53
N HIS A 66 -9.34 3.94 8.34
CA HIS A 66 -9.64 3.16 7.15
C HIS A 66 -10.28 1.81 7.51
N LEU A 67 -11.60 1.70 7.37
CA LEU A 67 -12.35 0.49 7.73
C LEU A 67 -11.96 -0.74 6.88
N SER A 68 -11.41 -0.52 5.67
CA SER A 68 -10.86 -1.57 4.80
C SER A 68 -9.74 -2.39 5.45
N LEU A 69 -9.08 -1.88 6.50
CA LEU A 69 -8.05 -2.59 7.26
C LEU A 69 -8.59 -3.56 8.32
N VAL A 70 -9.89 -3.52 8.64
CA VAL A 70 -10.47 -4.38 9.70
C VAL A 70 -10.25 -5.88 9.43
N PRO A 71 -10.50 -6.42 8.22
CA PRO A 71 -10.26 -7.83 7.93
C PRO A 71 -8.78 -8.22 8.08
N LEU A 72 -7.86 -7.36 7.62
CA LEU A 72 -6.42 -7.59 7.73
C LEU A 72 -5.96 -7.57 9.19
N TYR A 73 -6.48 -6.66 10.00
CA TYR A 73 -6.20 -6.60 11.44
C TYR A 73 -6.67 -7.86 12.16
N GLU A 74 -7.88 -8.34 11.89
CA GLU A 74 -8.37 -9.57 12.53
C GLU A 74 -7.55 -10.80 12.11
N ALA A 75 -7.18 -10.89 10.83
CA ALA A 75 -6.32 -11.96 10.31
C ALA A 75 -4.93 -11.97 10.97
N THR A 76 -4.33 -10.80 11.18
CA THR A 76 -3.01 -10.64 11.85
C THR A 76 -3.08 -10.73 13.37
N ARG A 77 -4.25 -10.54 13.98
CA ARG A 77 -4.46 -10.76 15.41
C ARG A 77 -4.55 -12.25 15.73
N LEU A 78 -5.23 -13.02 14.88
CA LEU A 78 -5.44 -14.46 15.05
C LEU A 78 -4.27 -15.31 14.53
N GLY A 79 -3.49 -14.78 13.59
CA GLY A 79 -2.36 -15.47 12.97
C GLY A 79 -1.04 -14.69 13.05
N GLY A 80 -0.07 -15.13 12.25
CA GLY A 80 1.18 -14.40 12.03
C GLY A 80 1.01 -13.21 11.08
N ILE A 81 2.09 -12.46 10.88
CA ILE A 81 2.13 -11.42 9.84
C ILE A 81 2.24 -12.11 8.48
N ASP A 82 1.31 -11.75 7.59
CA ASP A 82 1.26 -12.24 6.22
C ASP A 82 1.08 -11.04 5.29
N LEU A 83 2.18 -10.65 4.64
CA LEU A 83 2.20 -9.47 3.77
C LEU A 83 1.49 -9.73 2.44
N THR A 84 1.27 -10.99 2.05
CA THR A 84 0.48 -11.31 0.85
C THR A 84 -0.99 -10.94 1.03
N LYS A 85 -1.50 -11.00 2.27
CA LYS A 85 -2.86 -10.53 2.59
C LYS A 85 -2.97 -9.01 2.52
N LEU A 86 -1.91 -8.29 2.89
CA LEU A 86 -1.87 -6.83 2.70
C LEU A 86 -1.91 -6.50 1.20
N GLN A 87 -1.07 -7.16 0.40
CA GLN A 87 -1.06 -6.95 -1.05
C GLN A 87 -2.42 -7.24 -1.68
N ALA A 88 -3.02 -8.40 -1.38
CA ALA A 88 -4.33 -8.78 -1.90
C ALA A 88 -5.44 -7.79 -1.51
N MET A 89 -5.40 -7.28 -0.28
CA MET A 89 -6.33 -6.25 0.18
C MET A 89 -6.13 -4.94 -0.60
N LEU A 90 -4.89 -4.49 -0.80
CA LEU A 90 -4.60 -3.26 -1.55
C LEU A 90 -5.01 -3.37 -3.03
N LEU A 91 -4.85 -4.55 -3.65
CA LEU A 91 -5.31 -4.82 -5.01
C LEU A 91 -6.84 -4.79 -5.16
N ALA A 92 -7.58 -4.98 -4.07
CA ALA A 92 -9.05 -4.93 -4.07
C ALA A 92 -9.59 -3.50 -3.90
N LEU A 93 -8.73 -2.54 -3.57
CA LEU A 93 -9.08 -1.12 -3.43
C LEU A 93 -8.76 -0.36 -4.72
N ASP A 94 -9.37 0.81 -4.90
CA ASP A 94 -8.91 1.71 -5.95
C ASP A 94 -7.52 2.30 -5.62
N SER A 95 -6.78 2.72 -6.65
CA SER A 95 -5.40 3.22 -6.48
C SER A 95 -5.24 4.37 -5.47
N VAL A 96 -6.24 5.24 -5.32
CA VAL A 96 -6.18 6.40 -4.43
C VAL A 96 -6.41 5.94 -2.99
N GLU A 97 -7.42 5.10 -2.77
CA GLU A 97 -7.68 4.50 -1.47
C GLU A 97 -6.51 3.61 -1.02
N ALA A 98 -5.97 2.76 -1.91
CA ALA A 98 -4.82 1.91 -1.63
C ALA A 98 -3.60 2.72 -1.18
N ALA A 99 -3.29 3.82 -1.87
CA ALA A 99 -2.18 4.70 -1.52
C ALA A 99 -2.41 5.40 -0.17
N ALA A 100 -3.65 5.86 0.10
CA ALA A 100 -4.00 6.49 1.37
C ALA A 100 -3.89 5.52 2.55
N VAL A 101 -4.41 4.30 2.38
CA VAL A 101 -4.34 3.23 3.39
C VAL A 101 -2.89 2.87 3.70
N GLN A 102 -2.06 2.65 2.67
CA GLN A 102 -0.64 2.32 2.84
C GLN A 102 0.10 3.48 3.53
N ALA A 103 -0.15 4.73 3.15
CA ALA A 103 0.50 5.89 3.76
C ALA A 103 0.10 6.10 5.23
N SER A 104 -1.17 5.92 5.59
CA SER A 104 -1.62 5.99 6.99
C SER A 104 -0.97 4.89 7.83
N LEU A 105 -0.92 3.65 7.30
CA LEU A 105 -0.28 2.53 7.97
C LEU A 105 1.22 2.74 8.19
N GLY A 106 1.93 3.17 7.14
CA GLY A 106 3.35 3.50 7.22
C GLY A 106 3.63 4.61 8.23
N ARG A 107 2.85 5.69 8.21
CA ARG A 107 2.99 6.81 9.15
C ARG A 107 2.86 6.36 10.60
N HIS A 108 1.80 5.64 10.95
CA HIS A 108 1.60 5.14 12.31
C HIS A 108 2.73 4.20 12.74
N PHE A 109 3.25 3.37 11.83
CA PHE A 109 4.36 2.49 12.12
C PHE A 109 5.66 3.25 12.42
N VAL A 110 6.01 4.25 11.59
CA VAL A 110 7.22 5.07 11.80
C VAL A 110 7.11 5.89 13.08
N GLU A 111 5.94 6.43 13.39
CA GLU A 111 5.72 7.16 14.64
C GLU A 111 5.92 6.26 15.86
N LEU A 112 5.32 5.07 15.86
CA LEU A 112 5.49 4.11 16.95
C LEU A 112 6.94 3.60 17.05
N LEU A 113 7.62 3.38 15.92
CA LEU A 113 9.04 3.00 15.91
C LEU A 113 9.89 4.10 16.54
N SER A 114 9.64 5.35 16.15
CA SER A 114 10.36 6.52 16.66
C SER A 114 10.19 6.68 18.17
N GLN A 115 9.01 6.34 18.70
CA GLN A 115 8.77 6.32 20.15
C GLN A 115 9.51 5.18 20.85
N LEU A 116 9.75 4.05 20.18
CA LEU A 116 10.38 2.86 20.77
C LEU A 116 11.91 2.94 20.80
N ILE A 117 12.53 3.37 19.70
CA ILE A 117 14.00 3.36 19.53
C ILE A 117 14.63 4.76 19.42
N GLY A 118 13.79 5.80 19.47
CA GLY A 118 14.18 7.19 19.24
C GLY A 118 14.11 7.57 17.76
N ALA A 119 13.61 8.78 17.47
CA ALA A 119 13.40 9.29 16.12
C ALA A 119 14.66 9.24 15.24
N ARG A 120 15.82 9.58 15.81
CA ARG A 120 17.09 9.62 15.08
C ARG A 120 17.54 8.23 14.59
N LEU A 121 17.30 7.18 15.38
CA LEU A 121 17.63 5.81 14.97
C LEU A 121 16.57 5.26 14.00
N ALA A 122 15.30 5.59 14.21
CA ALA A 122 14.22 5.24 13.28
C ALA A 122 14.47 5.83 11.89
N GLU A 123 14.83 7.12 11.79
CA GLU A 123 15.18 7.78 10.53
C GLU A 123 16.38 7.11 9.84
N HIS A 124 17.44 6.79 10.58
CA HIS A 124 18.62 6.12 10.02
C HIS A 124 18.31 4.70 9.50
N LEU A 125 17.46 3.94 10.19
CA LEU A 125 17.09 2.57 9.81
C LEU A 125 16.04 2.53 8.70
N LEU A 126 15.14 3.53 8.64
CA LEU A 126 14.05 3.58 7.68
C LEU A 126 14.32 4.48 6.48
N HIS A 127 15.48 5.15 6.41
CA HIS A 127 15.92 5.86 5.20
C HIS A 127 15.83 5.01 3.91
N PRO A 128 16.11 3.68 3.92
CA PRO A 128 15.93 2.82 2.75
C PRO A 128 14.46 2.45 2.45
N THR A 129 13.52 2.86 3.31
CA THR A 129 12.12 2.42 3.34
C THR A 129 11.14 3.59 3.25
N ASP A 130 11.56 4.73 2.69
CA ASP A 130 10.73 5.94 2.45
C ASP A 130 9.43 5.63 1.67
N GLU A 131 9.45 4.54 0.89
CA GLU A 131 8.30 3.93 0.20
C GLU A 131 7.13 3.53 1.13
N LEU A 132 7.37 3.36 2.45
CA LEU A 132 6.30 3.08 3.42
C LEU A 132 5.33 4.26 3.56
N ILE A 133 5.82 5.48 3.43
CA ILE A 133 5.04 6.71 3.60
C ILE A 133 4.64 7.29 2.24
N HIS A 134 5.47 7.10 1.22
CA HIS A 134 5.27 7.62 -0.13
C HIS A 134 5.24 6.50 -1.19
N PRO A 135 4.15 5.71 -1.26
CA PRO A 135 4.04 4.57 -2.20
C PRO A 135 3.98 4.98 -3.68
N LEU A 136 3.83 6.27 -3.98
CA LEU A 136 3.78 6.83 -5.34
C LEU A 136 5.09 7.50 -5.78
N ASN A 137 6.11 7.57 -4.91
CA ASN A 137 7.46 7.98 -5.31
C ASN A 137 8.14 6.80 -6.01
N PHE A 138 7.57 6.37 -7.13
CA PHE A 138 8.33 5.64 -8.14
C PHE A 138 9.39 6.62 -8.63
N ASN A 139 10.55 6.62 -7.96
CA ASN A 139 11.76 7.12 -8.55
C ASN A 139 12.18 6.09 -9.60
N GLY A 140 11.38 5.99 -10.66
CA GLY A 140 11.83 5.52 -11.95
C GLY A 140 12.91 6.50 -12.32
N SER A 141 14.15 6.12 -11.97
CA SER A 141 15.38 6.74 -12.42
C SER A 141 15.17 7.08 -13.89
N ALA A 142 14.92 8.36 -14.16
CA ALA A 142 15.05 8.91 -15.49
C ALA A 142 16.36 8.36 -16.01
N ALA A 143 16.30 7.59 -17.09
CA ALA A 143 17.46 7.23 -17.84
C ALA A 143 18.22 8.54 -18.09
N LYS A 144 19.31 8.72 -17.34
CA LYS A 144 20.30 9.72 -17.67
C LYS A 144 20.90 9.20 -18.95
N ASP A 145 20.40 9.67 -20.09
CA ASP A 145 21.17 9.68 -21.32
C ASP A 145 22.40 10.56 -21.07
N PRO A 146 23.62 10.02 -20.99
CA PRO A 146 24.81 10.82 -21.18
C PRO A 146 25.14 10.73 -22.68
N SER A 147 24.45 11.50 -23.51
CA SER A 147 24.93 11.75 -24.86
C SER A 147 25.57 13.14 -24.87
N SER A 148 26.88 13.16 -24.66
CA SER A 148 27.79 14.18 -25.20
C SER A 148 28.14 13.82 -26.64
#